data_AF-A0A1D3RL77-F1
#
_entry.id   AF-A0A1D3RL77-F1
#
_cell.length_a   1.000
_cell.length_b   1.000
_cell.length_c   1.000
_cell.angle_alpha   90.00
_cell.angle_beta   90.00
_cell.angle_gamma   90.00
#
_symmetry.space_group_name_H-M   'P 1'
#
loop_
_entity.id
_entity.type
_entity.pdbx_description
1 polymer ?
#
loop_
_entity_poly.entity_id
_entity_poly.type
_entity_poly.pdbx_seq_one_letter_code
_entity_poly.pdbx_strand_id
1 'polypeptide(L)' 'MKYDNLELRKELISAIVEQIKIKELKQHDAAILLKIRQPKVCLLMNKKIENFRLEKLIELAGRVDLQVDLDIKLTT' A
#
# COMPACT_ATOMS: atom_id res chain seq x y z
N MET A 1 -20.20 11.89 -5.97
CA MET A 1 -20.02 10.44 -6.22
C MET A 1 -18.62 10.04 -5.76
N LYS A 2 -18.50 9.14 -4.78
CA LYS A 2 -17.20 8.53 -4.44
C LYS A 2 -17.03 7.32 -5.35
N TYR A 3 -16.15 7.43 -6.34
CA TYR A 3 -15.67 6.23 -7.04
C TYR A 3 -14.74 5.51 -6.08
N ASP A 4 -15.19 4.35 -5.59
CA ASP A 4 -14.43 3.57 -4.64
C ASP A 4 -13.39 2.74 -5.41
N ASN A 5 -12.13 3.18 -5.37
CA ASN A 5 -11.00 2.48 -5.99
C ASN A 5 -10.59 1.24 -5.17
N LEU A 6 -11.56 0.40 -4.80
CA LEU A 6 -11.35 -0.69 -3.84
C LEU A 6 -10.33 -1.71 -4.36
N GLU A 7 -10.46 -2.09 -5.63
CA GLU A 7 -9.60 -3.10 -6.26
C GLU A 7 -8.16 -2.60 -6.37
N LEU A 8 -7.93 -1.40 -6.92
CA LEU A 8 -6.61 -0.75 -6.94
C LEU A 8 -5.96 -0.68 -5.55
N ARG A 9 -6.73 -0.31 -4.53
CA ARG A 9 -6.21 -0.25 -3.15
C ARG A 9 -5.86 -1.63 -2.60
N LYS A 10 -6.65 -2.67 -2.90
CA LYS A 10 -6.38 -4.07 -2.52
C LYS A 10 -5.08 -4.57 -3.15
N GLU A 11 -4.89 -4.28 -4.43
CA GLU A 11 -3.69 -4.68 -5.17
C GLU A 11 -2.45 -4.00 -4.60
N LEU A 12 -2.48 -2.68 -4.43
CA LEU A 12 -1.36 -1.94 -3.84
C LEU A 12 -1.00 -2.43 -2.44
N ILE A 13 -2.00 -2.64 -1.57
CA ILE A 13 -1.75 -3.18 -0.22
C ILE A 13 -1.09 -4.55 -0.30
N SER A 14 -1.58 -5.43 -1.17
CA SER A 14 -1.03 -6.78 -1.29
C SER A 14 0.41 -6.74 -1.79
N ALA A 15 0.71 -5.94 -2.80
CA ALA A 15 2.06 -5.78 -3.33
C ALA A 15 3.03 -5.20 -2.29
N ILE A 16 2.61 -4.18 -1.53
CA ILE A 16 3.44 -3.60 -0.48
C ILE A 16 3.73 -4.63 0.63
N VAL A 17 2.71 -5.37 1.08
CA VAL A 17 2.89 -6.41 2.11
C VAL A 17 3.80 -7.52 1.63
N GLU A 18 3.68 -7.92 0.37
CA GLU A 18 4.55 -8.93 -0.24
C GLU A 18 6.00 -8.46 -0.30
N GLN A 19 6.27 -7.21 -0.69
CA GLN A 19 7.62 -6.65 -0.66
C GLN A 19 8.21 -6.58 0.76
N ILE A 20 7.41 -6.21 1.75
CA ILE A 20 7.85 -6.21 3.16
C ILE A 20 8.25 -7.64 3.59
N LYS A 21 7.52 -8.67 3.14
CA LYS A 21 7.83 -10.07 3.42
C LYS A 21 9.09 -10.54 2.68
N ILE A 22 9.25 -10.19 1.40
CA ILE A 22 10.45 -10.53 0.61
C ILE A 22 11.71 -9.92 1.23
N LYS A 23 11.62 -8.69 1.75
CA LYS A 23 12.71 -8.01 2.45
C LYS A 23 12.88 -8.48 3.91
N GLU A 24 12.08 -9.46 4.37
CA GLU A 24 12.08 -10.01 5.74
C GLU A 24 12.00 -8.96 6.85
N LEU A 25 11.32 -7.83 6.57
CA LEU A 25 11.27 -6.71 7.50
C LEU A 25 10.33 -7.00 8.66
N LYS A 26 10.83 -6.81 9.89
CA LYS A 26 9.97 -6.78 11.07
C LYS A 26 9.10 -5.53 11.03
N GLN A 27 7.98 -5.55 11.76
CA GLN A 27 7.04 -4.42 11.77
C GLN A 27 7.68 -3.08 12.17
N HIS A 28 8.70 -3.10 13.03
CA HIS A 28 9.43 -1.89 13.40
C HIS A 28 10.29 -1.35 12.25
N ASP A 29 10.99 -2.23 11.52
CA ASP A 29 11.80 -1.83 10.37
C ASP A 29 10.93 -1.35 9.22
N ALA A 30 9.82 -2.04 8.98
CA ALA A 30 8.82 -1.60 8.03
C ALA A 30 8.24 -0.22 8.40
N ALA A 31 8.03 0.08 9.69
CA ALA A 31 7.57 1.40 10.15
C ALA A 31 8.58 2.51 9.81
N ILE A 32 9.87 2.23 10.02
CA ILE A 32 10.96 3.17 9.72
C ILE A 32 11.07 3.39 8.20
N LEU A 33 11.14 2.31 7.42
CA LEU A 33 11.23 2.36 5.96
C LEU A 33 10.04 3.10 5.34
N LEU A 34 8.83 2.71 5.74
CA LEU A 34 7.58 3.31 5.25
C LEU A 34 7.31 4.69 5.85
N LYS A 35 8.10 5.17 6.82
CA LYS A 35 7.88 6.41 7.58
C LYS A 35 6.43 6.54 8.08
N ILE A 36 5.91 5.48 8.68
CA ILE A 36 4.59 5.44 9.33
C ILE A 36 4.72 4.84 10.73
N ARG A 37 3.76 5.12 11.62
CA ARG A 37 3.77 4.53 12.97
C ARG A 37 3.49 3.03 12.90
N GLN A 38 4.07 2.26 13.82
CA GLN A 38 3.89 0.80 13.91
C GLN A 38 2.42 0.32 13.89
N PRO A 39 1.44 1.00 14.55
CA PRO A 39 0.04 0.59 14.44
C PRO A 39 -0.50 0.64 12.99
N LYS A 40 -0.04 1.60 12.18
CA LYS A 40 -0.39 1.65 10.75
C LYS A 40 0.25 0.52 9.96
N VAL A 41 1.48 0.11 10.30
CA VAL A 41 2.10 -1.08 9.70
C VAL A 41 1.27 -2.32 10.01
N CYS A 42 0.81 -2.47 11.25
CA CYS A 42 -0.06 -3.59 11.62
C CYS A 42 -1.36 -3.60 10.79
N LEU A 43 -2.01 -2.45 10.60
CA LEU A 43 -3.19 -2.33 9.73
C LEU A 43 -2.89 -2.69 8.26
N LEU A 44 -1.73 -2.28 7.75
CA LEU A 44 -1.26 -2.59 6.40
C LEU A 44 -1.05 -4.09 6.22
N MET A 45 -0.32 -4.72 7.14
CA MET A 45 -0.04 -6.16 7.15
C MET A 45 -1.31 -7.01 7.28
N ASN A 46 -2.32 -6.50 8.00
CA ASN A 46 -3.65 -7.10 8.10
C ASN A 46 -4.59 -6.74 6.93
N LYS A 47 -4.07 -6.09 5.89
CA LYS A 47 -4.79 -5.70 4.67
C LYS A 47 -6.08 -4.88 4.93
N LYS A 48 -6.07 -3.99 5.94
CA LYS A 48 -7.21 -3.14 6.30
C LYS A 48 -7.36 -1.93 5.36
N ILE A 49 -7.90 -2.17 4.17
CA ILE A 49 -7.99 -1.21 3.04
C ILE A 49 -8.68 0.11 3.39
N GLU A 50 -9.70 0.07 4.26
CA GLU A 50 -10.47 1.25 4.70
C GLU A 50 -9.61 2.33 5.38
N ASN A 51 -8.45 1.96 5.93
CA ASN A 51 -7.55 2.87 6.64
C ASN A 51 -6.55 3.61 5.72
N PHE A 52 -6.56 3.30 4.43
CA PHE A 52 -5.58 3.82 3.47
C PHE A 52 -6.26 4.49 2.27
N ARG A 53 -5.87 5.74 2.02
CA ARG A 53 -6.17 6.46 0.77
C ARG A 53 -5.25 5.96 -0.35
N LEU A 54 -5.73 6.01 -1.59
CA LEU A 54 -4.96 5.57 -2.76
C LEU A 54 -3.61 6.31 -2.87
N GLU A 55 -3.61 7.63 -2.74
CA GLU A 55 -2.39 8.47 -2.76
C GLU A 55 -1.35 8.00 -1.74
N LYS A 56 -1.81 7.61 -0.54
CA LYS A 56 -0.92 7.12 0.51
C LYS A 56 -0.33 5.76 0.15
N LEU A 57 -1.09 4.88 -0.49
CA LEU A 57 -0.60 3.57 -0.92
C LEU A 57 0.44 3.70 -2.03
N ILE A 58 0.24 4.61 -2.98
CA ILE A 58 1.24 4.91 -4.02
C ILE A 58 2.54 5.41 -3.38
N GLU A 59 2.47 6.32 -2.41
CA GLU A 59 3.66 6.79 -1.67
C GLU A 59 4.36 5.63 -0.93
N LEU A 60 3.60 4.75 -0.28
CA LEU A 60 4.15 3.61 0.45
C LEU A 60 4.79 2.57 -0.49
N ALA A 61 4.20 2.34 -1.66
CA ALA A 61 4.75 1.48 -2.70
C ALA A 61 6.14 1.98 -3.14
N GLY A 62 6.28 3.28 -3.40
CA GLY A 62 7.58 3.86 -3.72
C GLY A 62 8.64 3.71 -2.62
N ARG A 63 8.22 3.67 -1.33
CA ARG A 63 9.14 3.47 -0.19
C ARG A 63 9.62 2.01 -0.03
N VAL A 64 8.97 1.05 -0.67
CA VAL A 64 9.38 -0.35 -0.70
C VAL A 64 9.94 -0.78 -2.06
N ASP A 65 10.40 0.20 -2.85
CA ASP A 65 10.97 0.00 -4.19
C ASP A 65 9.99 -0.60 -5.21
N LEU A 66 8.69 -0.36 -5.05
CA LEU A 66 7.70 -0.68 -6.07
C LEU A 66 7.48 0.51 -6.99
N GLN A 67 7.49 0.25 -8.29
CA GLN A 67 7.01 1.16 -9.31
C GLN A 67 5.53 0.88 -9.58
N VAL A 68 4.70 1.93 -9.57
CA VAL A 68 3.27 1.83 -9.89
C VAL A 68 3.06 2.39 -11.29
N ASP A 69 2.51 1.58 -12.18
CA ASP A 69 2.04 1.99 -13.51
C ASP A 69 0.50 1.97 -13.52
N LEU A 70 -0.12 2.96 -14.16
CA LEU A 70 -1.58 3.12 -14.17
C LEU A 70 -2.07 3.35 -15.59
N ASP A 71 -2.78 2.37 -16.13
CA ASP A 71 -3.51 2.48 -17.40
C ASP A 71 -4.95 2.98 -17.15
N ILE A 72 -5.35 4.07 -17.79
CA ILE A 72 -6.69 4.65 -17.66
C ILE A 72 -7.45 4.42 -18.96
N LYS A 73 -8.57 3.68 -18.87
CA LYS A 73 -9.48 3.47 -20.00
C LYS A 73 -10.67 4.42 -19.93
N LEU A 74 -11.01 5.02 -21.07
CA LEU A 74 -12.23 5.80 -21.22
C LEU A 74 -13.42 4.85 -21.37
N THR A 75 -14.30 4.82 -20.38
CA THR A 75 -15.64 4.23 -20.51
C THR A 75 -16.53 5.28 -21.19
N THR A 76 -16.65 5.18 -22.51
CA THR A 76 -17.68 5.89 -23.30
C THR A 76 -18.98 5.12 -23.26
#